data_AF-A0A2P4XH83-F1
#
_entry.id   AF-A0A2P4XH83-F1
#
_cell.length_a   1.000
_cell.length_b   1.000
_cell.length_c   1.000
_cell.angle_alpha   90.00
_cell.angle_beta   90.00
_cell.angle_gamma   90.00
#
_symmetry.space_group_name_H-M   'P 1'
#
loop_
_entity.id
_entity.type
_entity.pdbx_description
1 polymer ?
#
loop_
_entity_poly.entity_id
_entity_poly.type
_entity_poly.pdbx_seq_one_letter_code
_entity_poly.pdbx_strand_id
1 'polypeptide(L)'
;GTPNATRVQIRVPDGSRLTRRFLKTDPLAMVWTFVKDQVPEARTRAFELRTAFPPSAVADNDTLSIEEGKLENASLMVKWL
;
A
#
# COMPACT_ATOMS: atom_id res chain seq x y z
N GLY A 1 7.33 -3.05 21.14
CA GLY A 1 6.67 -3.04 19.81
C GLY A 1 7.52 -3.85 18.86
N THR A 2 6.93 -4.65 17.99
CA THR A 2 7.68 -5.55 17.08
C THR A 2 8.58 -4.71 16.17
N PRO A 3 9.93 -4.80 16.28
CA PRO A 3 10.86 -3.91 15.58
C PRO A 3 10.81 -4.05 14.05
N ASN A 4 10.24 -5.14 13.55
CA ASN A 4 10.21 -5.47 12.12
C ASN A 4 8.88 -5.15 11.44
N ALA A 5 7.94 -4.49 12.12
CA ALA A 5 6.65 -4.14 11.54
C ALA A 5 6.52 -2.62 11.36
N THR A 6 6.01 -2.22 10.21
CA THR A 6 5.70 -0.83 9.88
C THR A 6 4.22 -0.64 9.61
N ARG A 7 3.71 0.57 9.81
CA ARG A 7 2.29 0.89 9.63
C ARG A 7 2.09 1.63 8.31
N VAL A 8 1.39 1.02 7.37
CA VAL A 8 1.04 1.66 6.11
C VAL A 8 -0.40 2.14 6.18
N GLN A 9 -0.62 3.41 5.84
CA GLN A 9 -1.96 4.00 5.73
C GLN A 9 -2.30 4.14 4.25
N ILE A 10 -3.47 3.71 3.82
CA ILE A 10 -3.92 3.80 2.43
C ILE A 10 -5.21 4.61 2.40
N ARG A 11 -5.21 5.70 1.63
CA ARG A 11 -6.39 6.53 1.36
C ARG A 11 -7.03 6.06 0.07
N VAL A 12 -8.32 5.76 0.12
CA VAL A 12 -9.09 5.33 -1.04
C VAL A 12 -9.91 6.53 -1.55
N PRO A 13 -10.12 6.69 -2.88
CA PRO A 13 -10.85 7.82 -3.45
C PRO A 13 -12.32 7.92 -3.03
N ASP A 14 -12.88 6.83 -2.53
CA ASP A 14 -14.22 6.77 -1.93
C ASP A 14 -14.31 7.56 -0.60
N GLY A 15 -13.18 8.04 -0.06
CA GLY A 15 -13.08 8.71 1.22
C GLY A 15 -12.70 7.79 2.38
N SER A 16 -12.66 6.48 2.15
CA SER A 16 -12.26 5.48 3.13
C SER A 16 -10.75 5.52 3.37
N ARG A 17 -10.37 5.12 4.58
CA ARG A 17 -8.95 5.08 4.99
C ARG A 17 -8.63 3.73 5.62
N LEU A 18 -7.81 2.95 4.91
CA LEU A 18 -7.34 1.66 5.37
C LEU A 18 -6.01 1.84 6.12
N THR A 19 -5.82 1.13 7.22
CA THR A 19 -4.55 1.15 7.96
C THR A 19 -4.19 -0.27 8.35
N ARG A 20 -3.01 -0.73 7.95
CA ARG A 20 -2.53 -2.06 8.28
C ARG A 20 -1.04 -2.03 8.64
N ARG A 21 -0.65 -2.93 9.54
CA ARG A 21 0.75 -3.18 9.84
C ARG A 21 1.26 -4.28 8.93
N PHE A 22 2.37 -4.02 8.27
CA PHE A 22 3.10 -4.95 7.41
C PHE A 22 4.48 -5.18 8.01
N LEU A 23 5.07 -6.33 7.76
CA LEU A 23 6.47 -6.55 8.05
C LEU A 23 7.32 -5.79 7.04
N LYS A 24 8.48 -5.29 7.47
CA LYS A 24 9.45 -4.62 6.59
C LYS A 24 9.92 -5.53 5.46
N THR A 25 9.98 -6.84 5.73
CA THR A 25 10.33 -7.91 4.80
C THR A 25 9.15 -8.36 3.94
N ASP A 26 7.93 -7.89 4.21
CA ASP A 26 6.80 -8.26 3.35
C ASP A 26 6.97 -7.63 1.96
N PRO A 27 6.55 -8.34 0.91
CA PRO A 27 6.62 -7.82 -0.45
C PRO A 27 5.63 -6.68 -0.65
N LEU A 28 5.97 -5.73 -1.54
CA LEU A 28 5.08 -4.63 -1.91
C LEU A 28 3.73 -5.14 -2.45
N ALA A 29 3.74 -6.26 -3.19
CA ALA A 29 2.53 -6.95 -3.65
C ALA A 29 1.52 -7.28 -2.53
N MET A 30 1.97 -7.42 -1.27
CA MET A 30 1.06 -7.64 -0.14
C MET A 30 0.16 -6.43 0.11
N VAL A 31 0.68 -5.21 -0.09
CA VAL A 31 -0.11 -3.96 0.03
C VAL A 31 -1.20 -3.91 -1.03
N TRP A 32 -0.86 -4.27 -2.27
CA TRP A 32 -1.79 -4.33 -3.38
C TRP A 32 -2.92 -5.35 -3.15
N THR A 33 -2.54 -6.55 -2.70
CA THR A 33 -3.49 -7.60 -2.36
C THR A 33 -4.41 -7.17 -1.22
N PHE A 34 -3.88 -6.50 -0.20
CA PHE A 34 -4.68 -5.95 0.88
C PHE A 34 -5.71 -4.91 0.40
N VAL A 35 -5.33 -4.04 -0.53
CA VAL A 35 -6.28 -3.07 -1.11
C VAL A 35 -7.37 -3.77 -1.91
N LYS A 36 -7.02 -4.78 -2.72
CA LYS A 36 -8.03 -5.60 -3.43
C LYS A 36 -8.95 -6.35 -2.47
N ASP A 37 -8.42 -6.80 -1.34
CA ASP A 37 -9.21 -7.50 -0.34
C ASP A 37 -10.22 -6.57 0.35
N GLN A 38 -9.77 -5.38 0.77
CA GLN A 38 -10.57 -4.42 1.53
C GLN A 38 -11.46 -3.53 0.67
N VAL A 39 -11.07 -3.26 -0.58
CA VAL A 39 -11.81 -2.40 -1.52
C VAL A 39 -12.39 -3.27 -2.64
N PRO A 40 -13.71 -3.54 -2.66
CA PRO A 40 -14.32 -4.35 -3.71
C PRO A 40 -14.09 -3.79 -5.12
N GLU A 41 -14.11 -2.47 -5.27
CA GLU A 41 -13.83 -1.79 -6.54
C GLU A 41 -12.42 -2.08 -7.05
N ALA A 42 -11.43 -2.27 -6.17
CA ALA A 42 -10.06 -2.61 -6.56
C ALA A 42 -9.94 -4.02 -7.17
N ARG A 43 -10.95 -4.87 -7.03
CA ARG A 43 -11.00 -6.19 -7.66
C ARG A 43 -11.42 -6.13 -9.12
N THR A 44 -12.27 -5.16 -9.48
CA THR A 44 -12.85 -5.03 -10.82
C THR A 44 -12.26 -3.87 -11.61
N ARG A 45 -11.77 -2.83 -10.93
CA ARG A 45 -11.20 -1.63 -11.52
C ARG A 45 -9.68 -1.60 -11.36
N ALA A 46 -8.98 -1.24 -12.42
CA ALA A 46 -7.54 -1.01 -12.37
C ALA A 46 -7.23 0.22 -11.50
N PHE A 47 -6.18 0.12 -10.70
CA PHE A 47 -5.76 1.19 -9.81
C PHE A 47 -4.24 1.21 -9.68
N GLU A 48 -3.72 2.34 -9.24
CA GLU A 48 -2.33 2.51 -8.83
C GLU A 48 -2.25 2.92 -7.37
N LEU A 49 -1.19 2.49 -6.69
CA LEU A 49 -0.84 3.01 -5.37
C LEU A 49 0.22 4.10 -5.53
N ARG A 50 -0.01 5.24 -4.88
CA ARG A 50 0.94 6.37 -4.86
C ARG A 50 1.24 6.79 -3.45
N THR A 51 2.50 7.03 -3.13
CA THR A 51 2.89 7.63 -1.85
C THR A 51 2.40 9.08 -1.79
N ALA A 52 2.04 9.55 -0.60
CA ALA A 52 1.55 10.91 -0.39
C ALA A 52 2.70 11.93 -0.40
N PHE A 53 3.88 11.55 0.11
CA PHE A 53 5.03 12.44 0.15
C PHE A 53 6.36 11.68 0.29
N PRO A 54 7.33 11.87 -0.63
CA PRO A 54 7.16 12.44 -1.97
C PRO A 54 6.18 11.59 -2.81
N PRO A 55 5.47 12.16 -3.79
CA PRO A 55 4.58 11.41 -4.65
C PRO A 55 5.37 10.50 -5.60
N SER A 56 5.29 9.20 -5.36
CA SER A 56 5.91 8.15 -6.16
C SER A 56 4.92 7.01 -6.36
N ALA A 57 4.90 6.45 -7.56
CA ALA A 57 4.13 5.24 -7.81
C ALA A 57 4.78 4.07 -7.07
N VAL A 58 4.00 3.36 -6.29
CA VAL A 58 4.42 2.08 -5.71
C VAL A 58 4.31 1.06 -6.82
N ALA A 59 5.36 0.30 -7.10
CA ALA A 59 5.28 -0.81 -8.05
C ALA A 59 4.53 -2.00 -7.44
N ASP A 60 3.77 -2.75 -8.23
CA ASP A 60 3.22 -4.05 -7.81
C ASP A 60 4.29 -5.13 -7.96
N ASN A 61 5.30 -5.07 -7.10
CA ASN A 61 6.41 -6.00 -7.16
C ASN A 61 6.37 -6.97 -5.98
N ASP A 62 6.52 -8.27 -6.25
CA ASP A 62 6.67 -9.31 -5.23
C ASP A 62 8.12 -9.49 -4.77
N THR A 63 9.09 -9.00 -5.55
CA THR A 63 10.52 -9.09 -5.19
C THR A 63 11.00 -7.97 -4.29
N LEU A 64 10.40 -6.77 -4.40
CA LEU A 64 10.74 -5.63 -3.54
C LEU A 64 9.98 -5.70 -2.23
N SER A 65 10.71 -5.51 -1.14
CA SER A 65 10.15 -5.42 0.20
C SER A 65 9.58 -4.03 0.51
N ILE A 66 8.74 -3.95 1.54
CA ILE A 66 8.20 -2.68 2.07
C ILE A 66 9.31 -1.70 2.45
N GLU A 67 10.41 -2.19 3.02
CA GLU A 67 11.58 -1.38 3.39
C GLU A 67 12.29 -0.81 2.16
N GLU A 68 12.56 -1.65 1.16
CA GLU A 68 13.19 -1.21 -0.10
C GLU A 68 12.31 -0.22 -0.88
N GLY A 69 10.99 -0.42 -0.82
CA GLY A 69 10.00 0.49 -1.38
C GLY A 69 9.80 1.77 -0.57
N LYS A 70 10.55 1.98 0.52
CA LYS A 70 10.44 3.14 1.43
C LYS A 70 9.00 3.37 1.93
N LEU A 71 8.27 2.29 2.16
CA LEU A 71 6.88 2.32 2.63
C LEU A 71 6.75 2.33 4.16
N GLU A 72 7.86 2.56 4.86
CA GLU A 72 7.85 2.61 6.32
C GLU A 72 7.08 3.82 6.85
N ASN A 73 6.03 3.58 7.65
CA ASN A 73 5.11 4.61 8.12
C ASN A 73 4.51 5.46 6.98
N ALA A 74 4.52 4.92 5.74
CA ALA A 74 4.10 5.66 4.58
C ALA A 74 2.58 5.81 4.53
N SER A 75 2.17 6.96 3.98
CA SER A 75 0.79 7.18 3.56
C SER A 75 0.72 6.97 2.05
N LEU A 76 -0.09 6.01 1.64
CA LEU A 76 -0.43 5.70 0.27
C LEU A 76 -1.81 6.27 -0.08
N MET A 77 -2.03 6.47 -1.36
CA MET A 77 -3.30 6.83 -1.96
C MET A 77 -3.57 5.89 -3.12
N VAL A 78 -4.76 5.30 -3.14
CA VAL A 78 -5.27 4.57 -4.29
C VAL A 78 -5.69 5.60 -5.33
N LYS A 79 -5.23 5.44 -6.56
CA LYS A 79 -5.65 6.23 -7.71
C LYS A 79 -6.28 5.29 -8.71
N TRP A 80 -7.57 5.44 -8.95
CA TRP A 80 -8.27 4.70 -9.99
C TRP A 80 -7.73 5.08 -11.37
N LEU A 81 -7.51 4.07 -12.22
CA LEU A 81 -7.26 4.25 -13.64
C LEU A 81 -8.57 4.26 -14.43
#